data_AF-A0A3D1AT03-F1
#
_entry.id   AF-A0A3D1AT03-F1
#
_cell.length_a   1.000
_cell.length_b   1.000
_cell.length_c   1.000
_cell.angle_alpha   90.00
_cell.angle_beta   90.00
_cell.angle_gamma   90.00
#
_symmetry.space_group_name_H-M   'P 1'
#
loop_
_entity.id
_entity.type
_entity.pdbx_description
1 polymer ?
#
loop_
_entity_poly.entity_id
_entity_poly.type
_entity_poly.pdbx_seq_one_letter_code
_entity_poly.pdbx_strand_id
1 'polypeptide(L)'
;PNSVVSFEMAAIPAGEFSMGSSAKKDEQPAHRVKLDKFWMQTREVTWDEYRLFMFAAQAGETTHPDGLVDAISRPTRPYVEMSFGMGINGFPAISMTQHAANKYAEWLSAKTG
;
A
#
# COMPACT_ATOMS: atom_id res chain seq x y z
N PRO A 1 -7.07 11.39 2.32
CA PRO A 1 -7.68 12.66 2.79
C PRO A 1 -7.47 13.75 1.74
N ASN A 2 -8.49 14.56 1.45
CA ASN A 2 -8.44 15.60 0.40
C ASN A 2 -8.13 15.07 -1.02
N SER A 3 -8.44 13.80 -1.30
CA SER A 3 -8.41 13.19 -2.63
C SER A 3 -9.77 12.59 -2.95
N VAL A 4 -10.06 12.40 -4.24
CA VAL A 4 -11.26 11.70 -4.72
C VAL A 4 -11.14 10.17 -4.66
N VAL A 5 -9.97 9.67 -4.24
CA VAL A 5 -9.66 8.24 -4.18
C VAL A 5 -9.99 7.71 -2.79
N SER A 6 -10.77 6.63 -2.74
CA SER A 6 -11.14 5.93 -1.50
C SER A 6 -10.78 4.45 -1.59
N PHE A 7 -10.44 3.88 -0.44
CA PHE A 7 -10.17 2.45 -0.28
C PHE A 7 -10.99 1.90 0.88
N GLU A 8 -11.27 0.60 0.81
CA GLU A 8 -12.05 -0.12 1.82
C GLU A 8 -11.11 -0.94 2.69
N MET A 9 -11.41 -0.98 3.98
CA MET A 9 -10.69 -1.77 4.97
C MET A 9 -11.68 -2.72 5.65
N ALA A 10 -11.28 -3.97 5.83
CA ALA A 10 -12.00 -4.93 6.65
C ALA A 10 -11.36 -5.04 8.03
N ALA A 11 -12.19 -5.10 9.07
CA ALA A 11 -11.74 -5.36 10.43
C ALA A 11 -11.47 -6.86 10.60
N ILE A 12 -10.23 -7.20 10.93
CA ILE A 12 -9.81 -8.56 11.25
C ILE A 12 -9.84 -8.73 12.77
N PRO A 13 -10.67 -9.64 13.32
CA PRO A 13 -10.74 -9.84 14.76
C PRO A 13 -9.46 -10.48 15.29
N ALA A 14 -9.15 -10.22 16.56
CA ALA A 14 -8.07 -10.91 17.27
C ALA A 14 -8.39 -12.41 17.36
N GLY A 15 -7.37 -13.26 17.25
CA GLY A 15 -7.56 -14.70 17.30
C GLY A 15 -6.32 -15.48 16.91
N GLU A 16 -6.52 -16.78 16.70
CA GLU A 16 -5.46 -17.70 16.31
C GLU A 16 -5.87 -18.49 15.07
N PHE A 17 -4.93 -18.62 14.12
CA PHE A 17 -5.11 -19.44 12.93
C PHE A 17 -3.86 -20.29 12.67
N SER A 18 -3.97 -21.26 11.76
CA SER A 18 -2.83 -22.08 11.32
C SER A 18 -2.23 -21.45 10.07
N MET A 19 -0.97 -21.04 10.11
CA MET A 19 -0.25 -20.47 8.97
C MET A 19 0.72 -21.52 8.39
N GLY A 20 0.79 -21.60 7.06
CA GLY A 20 1.60 -22.58 6.33
C GLY A 20 0.79 -23.80 5.85
N SER A 21 1.40 -24.64 5.02
CA SER A 21 0.79 -25.81 4.40
C SER A 21 1.82 -26.94 4.25
N SER A 22 1.38 -28.16 3.95
CA SER A 22 2.27 -29.27 3.59
C SER A 22 2.52 -29.41 2.08
N ALA A 23 1.98 -28.50 1.26
CA ALA A 23 2.01 -28.63 -0.20
C ALA A 23 3.39 -28.35 -0.78
N LYS A 24 4.12 -27.37 -0.24
CA LYS A 24 5.49 -27.02 -0.65
C LYS A 24 6.43 -26.96 0.54
N LYS A 25 7.73 -27.07 0.28
CA LYS A 25 8.77 -27.12 1.32
C LYS A 25 8.93 -25.78 2.06
N ASP A 26 8.77 -24.67 1.35
CA ASP A 26 8.84 -23.30 1.87
C ASP A 26 7.58 -22.85 2.61
N GLU A 27 6.48 -23.59 2.47
CA GLU A 27 5.22 -23.35 3.19
C GLU A 27 5.14 -24.13 4.52
N GLN A 28 6.14 -24.97 4.83
CA GLN A 28 6.19 -25.85 6.01
C GLN A 28 7.07 -25.31 7.15
N PRO A 29 6.78 -25.70 8.41
CA PRO A 29 5.60 -26.43 8.86
C PRO A 29 4.41 -25.51 9.11
N ALA A 30 3.20 -26.07 9.03
CA ALA A 30 2.02 -25.39 9.53
C ALA A 30 2.17 -25.14 11.04
N HIS A 31 1.98 -23.90 11.48
CA HIS A 31 2.13 -23.51 12.88
C HIS A 31 1.05 -22.51 13.31
N ARG A 32 0.75 -22.46 14.61
CA ARG A 32 -0.24 -21.54 15.18
C ARG A 32 0.33 -20.12 15.27
N VAL A 33 -0.39 -19.17 14.70
CA VAL A 33 -0.10 -17.72 14.80
C VAL A 33 -1.24 -17.04 15.52
N LYS A 34 -0.89 -16.27 16.55
CA LYS A 34 -1.81 -15.40 17.29
C LYS A 34 -1.65 -13.97 16.80
N LEU A 35 -2.76 -13.33 16.46
CA LEU A 35 -2.80 -11.94 16.02
C LEU A 35 -3.76 -11.14 16.89
N ASP A 36 -3.39 -9.90 17.17
CA ASP A 36 -4.31 -8.91 17.70
C ASP A 36 -5.28 -8.42 16.61
N LYS A 37 -6.30 -7.65 16.99
CA LYS A 37 -7.25 -7.07 16.03
C LYS A 37 -6.56 -5.98 15.20
N PHE A 38 -6.79 -5.95 13.90
CA PHE A 38 -6.25 -4.92 13.01
C PHE A 38 -7.15 -4.72 11.79
N TRP A 39 -6.89 -3.68 11.02
CA TRP A 39 -7.57 -3.41 9.76
C TRP A 39 -6.68 -3.80 8.58
N MET A 40 -7.26 -4.38 7.54
CA MET A 40 -6.56 -4.71 6.29
C MET A 40 -7.37 -4.22 5.10
N GLN A 41 -6.71 -3.67 4.07
CA GLN A 41 -7.39 -3.30 2.83
C GLN A 41 -8.05 -4.53 2.20
N THR A 42 -9.25 -4.37 1.66
CA THR A 42 -10.04 -5.48 1.06
C THR A 42 -9.54 -5.91 -0.31
N ARG A 43 -8.75 -5.05 -0.97
CA ARG A 43 -8.16 -5.24 -2.30
C ARG A 43 -6.71 -4.79 -2.30
N GLU A 44 -5.93 -5.23 -3.28
CA GLU A 44 -4.59 -4.68 -3.46
C GLU A 44 -4.62 -3.16 -3.70
N VAL A 45 -3.56 -2.47 -3.27
CA VAL A 45 -3.38 -1.04 -3.50
C VAL A 45 -3.45 -0.77 -5.00
N THR A 46 -4.36 0.12 -5.40
CA THR A 46 -4.54 0.46 -6.81
C THR A 46 -3.53 1.50 -7.29
N TRP A 47 -3.33 1.57 -8.61
CA TRP A 47 -2.58 2.68 -9.23
C TRP A 47 -3.21 4.05 -8.95
N ASP A 48 -4.53 4.12 -8.73
CA ASP A 48 -5.23 5.36 -8.37
C ASP A 48 -4.79 5.88 -7.00
N GLU A 49 -4.57 4.98 -6.04
CA GLU A 49 -4.02 5.32 -4.72
C GLU A 49 -2.52 5.62 -4.80
N TYR A 50 -1.75 4.71 -5.40
CA TYR A 50 -0.29 4.78 -5.37
C TYR A 50 0.26 5.99 -6.14
N ARG A 51 -0.41 6.45 -7.21
CA ARG A 51 0.00 7.64 -7.96
C ARG A 51 -0.06 8.93 -7.13
N LEU A 52 -0.94 9.02 -6.13
CA LEU A 52 -0.96 10.15 -5.19
C LEU A 52 0.35 10.21 -4.37
N PHE A 53 0.85 9.05 -3.96
CA PHE A 53 2.15 8.95 -3.31
C PHE A 53 3.33 9.13 -4.28
N MET A 54 3.22 8.72 -5.54
CA MET A 54 4.28 8.97 -6.51
C MET A 54 4.41 10.45 -6.87
N PHE A 55 3.29 11.15 -7.02
CA PHE A 55 3.24 12.50 -7.56
C PHE A 55 2.62 13.49 -6.57
N ALA A 56 3.47 14.23 -5.86
CA ALA A 56 3.05 15.21 -4.83
C ALA A 56 2.02 16.23 -5.34
N ALA A 57 2.12 16.63 -6.61
CA ALA A 57 1.15 17.52 -7.26
C ALA A 57 -0.26 16.89 -7.35
N GLN A 58 -0.36 15.58 -7.62
CA GLN A 58 -1.66 14.89 -7.66
C GLN A 58 -2.27 14.74 -6.27
N ALA A 59 -1.43 14.69 -5.23
CA ALA A 59 -1.87 14.72 -3.84
C ALA A 59 -2.14 16.13 -3.29
N GLY A 60 -2.03 17.19 -4.11
CA GLY A 60 -2.26 18.58 -3.70
C GLY A 60 -1.18 19.15 -2.77
N GLU A 61 -0.06 18.46 -2.61
CA GLU A 61 0.97 18.78 -1.61
C GLU A 61 1.91 19.91 -2.02
N THR A 62 1.94 20.24 -3.31
CA THR A 62 2.66 21.42 -3.80
C THR A 62 1.99 22.72 -3.38
N THR A 63 0.68 22.69 -3.12
CA THR A 63 -0.12 23.86 -2.75
C THR A 63 -0.24 24.01 -1.23
N HIS A 64 -0.29 22.88 -0.51
CA HIS A 64 -0.36 22.82 0.94
C HIS A 64 0.71 21.84 1.46
N PRO A 65 1.97 22.30 1.57
CA PRO A 65 3.06 21.45 2.04
C PRO A 65 2.86 21.08 3.51
N ASP A 66 3.04 19.80 3.82
CA ASP A 66 3.06 19.26 5.18
C ASP A 66 4.47 18.75 5.47
N GLY A 67 5.11 19.27 6.52
CA GLY A 67 6.49 18.94 6.85
C GLY A 67 6.71 17.46 7.20
N LEU A 68 5.69 16.76 7.73
CA LEU A 68 5.79 15.33 8.00
C LEU A 68 5.78 14.52 6.69
N VAL A 69 4.96 14.95 5.74
CA VAL A 69 4.82 14.29 4.44
C VAL A 69 6.03 14.58 3.54
N ASP A 70 6.55 15.80 3.57
CA ASP A 70 7.73 16.21 2.78
C ASP A 70 9.00 15.46 3.18
N ALA A 71 9.11 15.06 4.45
CA ALA A 71 10.23 14.26 4.95
C ALA A 71 10.23 12.81 4.44
N ILE A 72 9.13 12.33 3.84
CA ILE A 72 9.00 10.94 3.41
C ILE A 72 9.47 10.79 1.96
N SER A 73 10.48 9.94 1.76
CA SER A 73 11.05 9.68 0.44
C SER A 73 10.02 9.04 -0.50
N ARG A 74 9.87 9.63 -1.69
CA ARG A 74 9.01 9.14 -2.77
C ARG A 74 9.82 8.31 -3.77
N PRO A 75 9.19 7.38 -4.51
CA PRO A 75 9.85 6.67 -5.59
C PRO A 75 10.32 7.65 -6.68
N THR A 76 11.45 7.32 -7.30
CA THR A 76 11.95 8.05 -8.48
C THR A 76 10.89 8.07 -9.57
N ARG A 77 10.77 9.20 -10.28
CA ARG A 77 9.83 9.33 -11.39
C ARG A 77 10.11 8.24 -12.43
N PRO A 78 9.09 7.50 -12.87
CA PRO A 78 9.29 6.39 -13.78
C PRO A 78 9.69 6.90 -15.17
N TYR A 79 10.59 6.17 -15.85
CA TYR A 79 11.02 6.50 -17.21
C TYR A 79 9.99 6.06 -18.26
N VAL A 80 9.24 5.01 -17.96
CA VAL A 80 8.16 4.45 -18.79
C VAL A 80 6.90 4.31 -17.96
N GLU A 81 5.78 4.10 -18.63
CA GLU A 81 4.53 3.70 -17.97
C GLU A 81 4.75 2.34 -17.27
N MET A 82 4.46 2.25 -15.96
CA MET A 82 4.85 1.14 -15.10
C MET A 82 3.84 -0.02 -15.04
N SER A 83 2.65 0.14 -15.62
CA SER A 83 1.68 -0.94 -15.80
C SER A 83 2.07 -1.88 -16.96
N PHE A 84 3.02 -1.49 -17.81
CA PHE A 84 3.42 -2.25 -18.99
C PHE A 84 2.23 -2.68 -19.86
N GLY A 85 1.20 -1.84 -19.95
CA GLY A 85 -0.01 -2.10 -20.72
C GLY A 85 -1.07 -2.96 -20.02
N MET A 86 -0.89 -3.32 -18.74
CA MET A 86 -1.88 -4.07 -17.96
C MET A 86 -3.04 -3.20 -17.44
N GLY A 87 -2.93 -1.87 -17.55
CA GLY A 87 -3.96 -0.93 -17.13
C GLY A 87 -3.63 -0.21 -15.82
N ILE A 88 -4.16 1.00 -15.67
CA ILE A 88 -3.81 1.94 -14.58
C ILE A 88 -4.98 2.46 -13.77
N ASN A 89 -6.22 2.37 -14.26
CA ASN A 89 -7.39 2.92 -13.56
C ASN A 89 -8.19 1.76 -12.98
N GLY A 90 -8.29 1.68 -11.65
CA GLY A 90 -8.90 0.56 -10.94
C GLY A 90 -8.09 -0.75 -10.93
N PHE A 91 -6.87 -0.74 -11.49
CA PHE A 91 -5.97 -1.89 -11.50
C PHE A 91 -4.97 -1.85 -10.35
N PRO A 92 -4.50 -3.02 -9.86
CA PRO A 92 -3.50 -3.08 -8.81
C PRO A 92 -2.19 -2.42 -9.25
N ALA A 93 -1.57 -1.69 -8.33
CA ALA A 93 -0.26 -1.12 -8.55
C ALA A 93 0.78 -2.25 -8.56
N ILE A 94 1.56 -2.32 -9.64
CA ILE A 94 2.59 -3.33 -9.85
C ILE A 94 3.95 -2.67 -10.04
N SER A 95 4.99 -3.48 -10.18
CA SER A 95 6.34 -2.99 -10.50
C SER A 95 6.93 -2.05 -9.43
N MET A 96 6.52 -2.21 -8.17
CA MET A 96 7.06 -1.49 -7.02
C MET A 96 8.01 -2.37 -6.20
N THR A 97 9.02 -1.76 -5.59
CA THR A 97 9.90 -2.45 -4.65
C THR A 97 9.23 -2.54 -3.27
N GLN A 98 9.64 -3.51 -2.46
CA GLN A 98 9.18 -3.61 -1.07
C GLN A 98 9.49 -2.32 -0.27
N HIS A 99 10.63 -1.67 -0.53
CA HIS A 99 10.96 -0.40 0.10
C HIS A 99 9.96 0.70 -0.24
N ALA A 100 9.54 0.79 -1.51
CA ALA A 100 8.56 1.78 -1.94
C ALA A 100 7.16 1.50 -1.34
N ALA A 101 6.79 0.22 -1.19
CA ALA A 101 5.56 -0.17 -0.49
C ALA A 101 5.57 0.26 0.99
N ASN A 102 6.70 0.10 1.70
CA ASN A 102 6.82 0.58 3.09
C ASN A 102 6.73 2.10 3.17
N LYS A 103 7.38 2.82 2.26
CA LYS A 103 7.30 4.30 2.22
C LYS A 103 5.91 4.79 1.86
N TYR A 104 5.17 4.07 1.03
CA TYR A 104 3.75 4.33 0.78
C TYR A 104 2.92 4.21 2.07
N ALA A 105 3.12 3.14 2.85
CA ALA A 105 2.41 2.97 4.12
C ALA A 105 2.76 4.08 5.14
N GLU A 106 4.03 4.48 5.21
CA GLU A 106 4.50 5.61 6.02
C GLU A 106 3.84 6.93 5.58
N TRP A 107 3.82 7.20 4.27
CA TRP A 107 3.15 8.39 3.70
C TRP A 107 1.65 8.40 3.98
N LEU A 108 0.98 7.24 3.82
CA LEU A 108 -0.45 7.12 4.06
C LEU A 108 -0.76 7.39 5.54
N SER A 109 0.05 6.84 6.45
CA SER A 109 -0.08 7.06 7.89
C SER A 109 0.11 8.54 8.26
N ALA A 110 1.14 9.20 7.70
CA ALA A 110 1.36 10.63 7.91
C ALA A 110 0.17 11.48 7.42
N LYS A 111 -0.49 11.05 6.34
CA LYS A 111 -1.66 11.73 5.77
C LYS A 111 -2.94 11.54 6.58
N THR A 112 -3.16 10.38 7.16
CA THR A 112 -4.41 10.03 7.84
C THR A 112 -4.39 10.23 9.35
N GLY A 113 -3.20 10.42 9.93
CA GLY A 113 -2.99 10.27 11.38
C GLY A 113 -3.09 8.82 11.81
#